data_AF-A0A1K1SQT9-F1
#
_entry.id   AF-A0A1K1SQT9-F1
#
_cell.length_a   1.000
_cell.length_b   1.000
_cell.length_c   1.000
_cell.angle_alpha   90.00
_cell.angle_beta   90.00
_cell.angle_gamma   90.00
#
_symmetry.space_group_name_H-M   'P 1'
#
loop_
_entity.id
_entity.type
_entity.pdbx_description
1 polymer ?
#
loop_
_entity_poly.entity_id
_entity_poly.type
_entity_poly.pdbx_seq_one_letter_code
_entity_poly.pdbx_strand_id
1 'polypeptide(L)'
;MLRKVVTGFGVALAMFVGMVSTSGLAQAAPNDGSVPPVPGGGTWVYVRWYEGHTMESYARCSDDGAHLYPGRLYQCRQADNPATTQLWVLY
;
A
#
# COMPACT_ATOMS: atom_id res chain seq x y z
N MET A 1 11.55 9.27 -52.31
CA MET A 1 11.24 10.62 -51.78
C MET A 1 10.90 10.47 -50.30
N LEU A 2 11.68 11.16 -49.46
CA LEU A 2 11.61 11.22 -47.99
C LEU A 2 10.24 11.72 -47.50
N ARG A 3 9.83 11.26 -46.31
CA ARG A 3 9.79 12.09 -45.09
C ARG A 3 9.74 11.22 -43.83
N LYS A 4 10.83 11.28 -43.06
CA LYS A 4 10.95 10.78 -41.68
C LYS A 4 10.10 11.67 -40.78
N VAL A 5 9.23 11.07 -39.97
CA VAL A 5 8.64 11.76 -38.81
C VAL A 5 9.55 11.46 -37.62
N VAL A 6 10.46 12.38 -37.36
CA VAL A 6 11.13 12.52 -36.07
C VAL A 6 10.33 13.58 -35.33
N THR A 7 9.69 13.18 -34.24
CA THR A 7 9.09 14.12 -33.29
C THR A 7 9.65 13.78 -31.92
N GLY A 8 10.77 14.42 -31.59
CA GLY A 8 11.27 14.48 -30.24
C GLY A 8 10.56 15.60 -29.49
N PHE A 9 9.93 15.27 -28.37
CA PHE A 9 9.57 16.13 -27.25
C PHE A 9 9.59 15.17 -26.05
N GLY A 10 10.58 15.21 -25.18
CA GLY A 10 10.72 16.22 -24.14
C GLY A 10 10.49 15.52 -22.81
N VAL A 11 11.56 15.35 -22.03
CA VAL A 11 11.51 14.77 -20.69
C VAL A 11 10.60 15.65 -19.81
N ALA A 12 9.56 15.06 -19.22
CA ALA A 12 8.82 15.67 -18.13
C ALA A 12 8.85 14.72 -16.94
N LEU A 13 9.91 14.82 -16.15
CA LEU A 13 10.00 14.24 -14.82
C LEU A 13 9.03 15.00 -13.92
N ALA A 14 7.81 14.49 -13.76
CA ALA A 14 6.83 15.10 -12.86
C ALA A 14 7.16 14.69 -11.42
N MET A 15 8.01 15.47 -10.75
CA MET A 15 8.14 15.41 -9.29
C MET A 15 6.90 16.06 -8.68
N PHE A 16 5.90 15.24 -8.31
CA PHE A 16 4.82 15.72 -7.45
C PHE A 16 5.27 15.60 -5.99
N VAL A 17 5.87 16.67 -5.49
CA VAL A 17 5.97 16.93 -4.04
C VAL A 17 4.60 17.41 -3.58
N GLY A 18 3.71 16.46 -3.33
CA GLY A 18 2.44 16.69 -2.67
C GLY A 18 2.57 16.35 -1.20
N MET A 19 2.95 17.31 -0.36
CA MET A 19 2.61 17.24 1.05
C MET A 19 1.09 17.36 1.15
N VAL A 20 0.41 16.22 1.17
CA VAL A 20 -1.00 16.16 1.56
C VAL A 20 -1.04 15.91 3.06
N SER A 21 -1.18 17.01 3.83
CA SER A 21 -1.68 16.93 5.19
C SER A 21 -3.14 16.50 5.11
N THR A 22 -3.38 15.19 5.02
CA THR A 22 -4.74 14.64 5.17
C THR A 22 -5.05 14.53 6.65
N SER A 23 -5.48 15.65 7.23
CA SER A 23 -6.13 15.64 8.53
C SER A 23 -7.53 15.05 8.36
N GLY A 24 -7.75 13.87 8.95
CA GLY A 24 -9.09 13.42 9.36
C GLY A 24 -9.95 12.77 8.28
N LEU A 25 -9.73 11.49 8.03
CA LEU A 25 -10.80 10.49 7.99
C LEU A 25 -10.23 9.19 8.55
N ALA A 26 -10.18 9.09 9.88
CA ALA A 26 -10.18 7.79 10.53
C ALA A 26 -11.55 7.17 10.22
N GLN A 27 -11.67 6.48 9.09
CA GLN A 27 -12.77 5.55 8.89
C GLN A 27 -12.62 4.50 9.98
N ALA A 28 -13.42 4.64 11.03
CA ALA A 28 -13.63 3.59 12.00
C ALA A 28 -14.11 2.36 11.22
N ALA A 29 -13.18 1.43 10.98
CA ALA A 29 -13.54 0.11 10.52
C ALA A 29 -14.48 -0.49 11.58
N PRO A 30 -15.58 -1.16 11.18
CA PRO A 30 -16.40 -1.88 12.12
C PRO A 30 -15.49 -2.84 12.89
N ASN A 31 -15.68 -2.90 14.21
CA ASN A 31 -14.96 -3.79 15.11
C ASN A 31 -15.27 -5.25 14.75
N ASP A 32 -14.67 -5.78 13.68
CA ASP A 32 -14.48 -7.21 13.53
C ASP A 32 -13.35 -7.58 14.50
N GLY A 33 -13.74 -8.22 15.59
CA GLY A 33 -12.93 -8.54 16.77
C GLY A 33 -11.83 -9.56 16.53
N SER A 34 -11.08 -9.46 15.42
CA SER A 34 -9.97 -10.35 15.08
C SER A 34 -8.59 -9.70 15.25
N VAL A 35 -8.52 -8.41 15.61
CA VAL A 35 -7.24 -7.73 15.81
C VAL A 35 -7.08 -7.36 17.29
N PRO A 36 -6.17 -8.02 18.03
CA PRO A 36 -5.91 -7.64 19.41
C PRO A 36 -5.40 -6.18 19.45
N PRO A 37 -5.91 -5.35 20.36
CA PRO A 37 -5.46 -3.97 20.51
C PRO A 37 -3.97 -3.95 20.84
N VAL A 38 -3.17 -3.26 20.01
CA VAL A 38 -1.74 -3.12 20.25
C VAL A 38 -1.53 -2.14 21.41
N PRO A 39 -0.86 -2.54 22.51
CA PRO A 39 -0.58 -1.64 23.62
C PRO A 39 0.49 -0.63 23.18
N GLY A 40 0.05 0.57 22.77
CA GLY A 40 0.97 1.62 22.29
C GLY A 40 0.40 2.69 21.37
N GLY A 41 -0.90 2.67 21.03
CA GLY A 41 -1.55 3.79 20.33
C GLY A 41 -1.07 4.03 18.88
N GLY A 42 -0.57 2.99 18.22
CA GLY A 42 -0.12 3.10 16.83
C GLY A 42 -1.27 3.15 15.83
N THR A 43 -1.02 3.77 14.67
CA THR A 43 -1.99 3.84 13.57
C THR A 43 -1.60 2.86 12.46
N TRP A 44 -2.58 2.10 11.97
CA TRP A 44 -2.38 1.24 10.81
C TRP A 44 -2.34 2.07 9.53
N VAL A 45 -1.23 2.00 8.81
CA VAL A 45 -1.01 2.70 7.55
C VAL A 45 -1.01 1.68 6.41
N TYR A 46 -1.83 1.93 5.40
CA TYR A 46 -1.83 1.16 4.17
C TYR A 46 -0.57 1.46 3.35
N VAL A 47 0.10 0.39 2.90
CA VAL A 47 1.37 0.51 2.17
C VAL A 47 1.22 0.11 0.71
N ARG A 48 0.68 -1.08 0.45
CA ARG A 48 0.70 -1.74 -0.87
C ARG A 48 -0.39 -2.80 -0.95
N TRP A 49 -0.77 -3.17 -2.17
CA TRP A 49 -1.62 -4.31 -2.45
C TRP A 49 -0.98 -5.29 -3.43
N TYR A 50 -1.47 -6.53 -3.40
CA TYR A 50 -1.13 -7.64 -4.28
C TYR A 50 -2.43 -8.19 -4.86
N GLU A 51 -2.37 -8.64 -6.10
CA GLU A 51 -3.55 -9.13 -6.82
C GLU A 51 -4.03 -10.47 -6.26
N GLY A 52 -5.34 -10.58 -6.05
CA GLY A 52 -6.01 -11.79 -5.60
C GLY A 52 -5.79 -12.11 -4.12
N HIS A 53 -6.46 -13.17 -3.68
CA HIS A 53 -6.36 -13.75 -2.34
C HIS A 53 -5.63 -15.10 -2.38
N THR A 54 -4.59 -15.20 -3.22
CA THR A 54 -3.83 -16.44 -3.39
C THR A 54 -2.77 -16.58 -2.29
N MET A 55 -2.34 -17.81 -2.03
CA MET A 55 -1.22 -18.07 -1.10
C MET A 55 0.05 -17.31 -1.50
N GLU A 56 0.26 -17.13 -2.81
CA GLU A 56 1.38 -16.37 -3.37
C GLU A 56 1.30 -14.89 -2.99
N SER A 57 0.10 -14.29 -3.08
CA SER A 57 -0.13 -12.89 -2.69
C SER A 57 0.16 -12.65 -1.20
N TYR A 58 -0.21 -13.61 -0.36
CA TYR A 58 0.09 -13.59 1.08
C TYR A 58 1.57 -13.78 1.39
N ALA A 59 2.22 -14.75 0.73
CA ALA A 59 3.65 -14.97 0.91
C ALA A 59 4.45 -13.71 0.56
N ARG A 60 4.10 -13.06 -0.56
CA ARG A 60 4.74 -11.82 -0.97
C ARG A 60 4.45 -10.65 -0.03
N CYS A 61 3.21 -10.54 0.46
CA CYS A 61 2.86 -9.54 1.46
C CYS A 61 3.66 -9.71 2.76
N SER A 62 3.82 -10.95 3.23
CA SER A 62 4.59 -11.25 4.44
C SER A 62 6.08 -11.01 4.25
N ASP A 63 6.64 -11.39 3.10
CA ASP A 63 8.05 -11.17 2.77
C ASP A 63 8.37 -9.68 2.69
N ASP A 64 7.55 -8.91 1.98
CA ASP A 64 7.71 -7.45 1.88
C ASP A 64 7.53 -6.79 3.26
N GLY A 65 6.57 -7.24 4.07
CA GLY A 65 6.38 -6.74 5.44
C GLY A 65 7.62 -6.94 6.31
N ALA A 66 8.19 -8.14 6.28
CA ALA A 66 9.38 -8.48 7.06
C ALA A 66 10.64 -7.75 6.56
N HIS A 67 10.84 -7.66 5.24
CA HIS A 67 12.04 -7.06 4.66
C HIS A 67 12.03 -5.54 4.67
N LEU A 68 10.89 -4.90 4.38
CA LEU A 68 10.79 -3.44 4.25
C LEU A 68 10.53 -2.75 5.59
N TYR A 69 9.92 -3.45 6.56
CA TYR A 69 9.52 -2.88 7.85
C TYR A 69 10.06 -3.68 9.05
N PRO A 70 11.39 -3.88 9.16
CA PRO A 70 11.97 -4.65 10.24
C PRO A 70 11.68 -3.99 11.60
N GLY A 71 11.27 -4.81 12.57
CA GLY A 71 10.94 -4.36 13.93
C GLY A 71 9.60 -3.64 14.05
N ARG A 72 8.81 -3.54 12.97
CA ARG A 72 7.44 -3.02 13.02
C ARG A 72 6.42 -4.16 12.93
N LEU A 73 5.25 -3.92 13.52
CA LEU A 73 4.10 -4.79 13.33
C LEU A 73 3.49 -4.52 11.96
N TYR A 74 3.28 -5.58 11.18
CA TYR A 74 2.60 -5.52 9.89
C TYR A 74 1.50 -6.57 9.81
N GLN A 75 0.55 -6.37 8.89
CA GLN A 75 -0.57 -7.26 8.63
C GLN A 75 -0.84 -7.35 7.13
N CYS A 76 -1.21 -8.56 6.70
CA CYS A 76 -1.74 -8.82 5.36
C CYS A 76 -3.25 -8.98 5.47
N ARG A 77 -4.02 -8.01 4.95
CA ARG A 77 -5.48 -7.97 5.02
C ARG A 77 -6.08 -8.23 3.64
N GLN A 78 -7.15 -9.02 3.57
CA GLN A 78 -7.91 -9.15 2.34
C GLN A 78 -8.82 -7.95 2.15
N ALA A 79 -8.95 -7.52 0.89
CA ALA A 79 -10.02 -6.65 0.44
C ALA A 79 -10.73 -7.32 -0.74
N ASP A 80 -12.06 -7.30 -0.74
CA ASP A 80 -12.88 -8.07 -1.70
C ASP A 80 -13.20 -7.31 -2.99
N ASN A 81 -13.00 -5.99 -3.03
CA ASN A 81 -13.37 -5.17 -4.18
C ASN A 81 -12.38 -4.00 -4.40
N PRO A 82 -11.35 -4.17 -5.26
CA PRO A 82 -10.99 -5.39 -5.97
C PRO A 82 -10.40 -6.47 -5.03
N ALA A 83 -10.55 -7.75 -5.42
CA ALA A 83 -9.98 -8.89 -4.70
C ALA A 83 -8.45 -8.76 -4.63
N THR A 84 -7.95 -8.31 -3.48
CA THR A 84 -6.54 -7.98 -3.25
C THR A 84 -6.10 -8.37 -1.84
N THR A 85 -4.82 -8.70 -1.70
CA THR A 85 -4.15 -8.81 -0.39
C THR A 85 -3.41 -7.50 -0.14
N GLN A 86 -3.60 -6.87 1.01
CA GLN A 86 -3.10 -5.54 1.33
C GLN A 86 -2.10 -5.60 2.49
N LEU A 87 -0.97 -4.94 2.34
CA LEU A 87 0.01 -4.75 3.41
C LEU A 87 -0.32 -3.49 4.22
N TRP A 88 -0.48 -3.68 5.52
CA TRP A 88 -0.71 -2.63 6.51
C TRP A 88 0.39 -2.67 7.55
N VAL A 89 0.94 -1.52 7.92
CA VAL A 89 2.03 -1.42 8.90
C VAL A 89 1.60 -0.49 10.02
N LEU A 90 1.90 -0.87 11.26
CA LEU A 90 1.63 -0.07 12.44
C LEU A 90 2.77 0.94 12.67
N TYR A 91 2.41 2.22 12.74
CA TYR A 91 3.33 3.32 13.05
C TYR A 91 3.07 3.91 14.43
#